data_AF-A0A348UPU2-F1
#
_entry.id   AF-A0A348UPU2-F1
#
_cell.length_a   1.000
_cell.length_b   1.000
_cell.length_c   1.000
_cell.angle_alpha   90.00
_cell.angle_beta   90.00
_cell.angle_gamma   90.00
#
_symmetry.space_group_name_H-M   'P 1'
#
loop_
_entity.id
_entity.type
_entity.pdbx_description
1 polymer ?
#
loop_
_entity_poly.entity_id
_entity_poly.type
_entity_poly.pdbx_seq_one_letter_code
_entity_poly.pdbx_strand_id
1 'polypeptide(L)'
;LGAGQSDDPAAAVLSPVPSAARALAQILGDLAEDPERLRELDRQMAADAASEIAALRRIVAAQPFGLDDLPRDLRSRMVTSDGRHLVTVLPAAPITTRAATEEFIDAVAAVAPNLAGRAVVEWGVGEVVVQSFLQAVLLALAGITALLVIYYRGVVLPILVLLPLVLTTLFTFALMVVSGMSLNMANILVVPLIFGLGVDSGIHVVDRFRHEGSADGIFRSSTARAVIISALTTIGTFCSLMLSPHKGAASIGLLLTVSIALMLLITLKVLPALLERVSVR
;
A
#
# COMPACT_ATOMS: atom_id res chain seq x y z
N LEU A 1 13.07 39.39 -27.26
CA LEU A 1 14.07 40.00 -26.36
C LEU A 1 13.86 39.37 -24.99
N GLY A 2 14.81 38.55 -24.53
CA GLY A 2 14.71 37.79 -23.28
C GLY A 2 15.16 36.35 -23.49
N ALA A 3 16.44 36.16 -23.78
CA ALA A 3 17.08 34.84 -23.88
C ALA A 3 17.50 34.36 -22.48
N GLY A 4 17.45 33.03 -22.33
CA GLY A 4 17.62 32.25 -21.10
C GLY A 4 18.77 32.65 -20.20
N GLN A 5 18.44 32.75 -18.92
CA GLN A 5 19.37 32.65 -17.81
C GLN A 5 19.62 31.16 -17.59
N SER A 6 20.73 30.65 -18.13
CA SER A 6 21.24 29.33 -17.83
C SER A 6 22.00 29.40 -16.50
N ASP A 7 21.34 29.03 -15.41
CA ASP A 7 22.00 28.65 -14.17
C ASP A 7 22.76 27.35 -14.42
N ASP A 8 24.04 27.47 -14.78
CA ASP A 8 24.96 26.33 -14.88
C ASP A 8 25.53 26.03 -13.47
N PRO A 9 25.08 24.95 -12.80
CA PRO A 9 25.58 24.59 -11.47
C PRO A 9 27.07 24.18 -11.50
N ALA A 10 27.67 23.92 -12.67
CA ALA A 10 29.10 23.64 -12.79
C ALA A 10 29.98 24.89 -12.60
N ALA A 11 29.47 26.09 -12.93
CA ALA A 11 30.22 27.33 -12.79
C ALA A 11 30.37 27.79 -11.32
N ALA A 12 29.40 27.46 -10.47
CA ALA A 12 29.45 27.79 -9.03
C ALA A 12 30.49 26.97 -8.27
N VAL A 13 30.77 25.73 -8.70
CA VAL A 13 31.69 24.80 -8.02
C VAL A 13 33.16 25.13 -8.28
N LEU A 14 33.48 25.81 -9.39
CA LEU A 14 34.85 26.21 -9.75
C LEU A 14 35.26 27.61 -9.27
N SER A 15 34.33 28.39 -8.70
CA SER A 15 34.58 29.76 -8.23
C SER A 15 35.49 29.94 -6.99
N PRO A 16 35.70 28.96 -6.08
CA PRO A 16 36.55 29.17 -4.89
C PRO A 16 38.03 28.84 -5.11
N VAL A 17 38.41 28.24 -6.24
CA VAL A 17 39.82 27.85 -6.49
C VAL A 17 40.77 29.05 -6.50
N PRO A 18 40.44 30.21 -7.13
CA PRO A 18 41.34 31.37 -7.14
C PRO A 18 41.46 32.08 -5.79
N SER A 19 40.46 31.97 -4.91
CA SER A 19 40.48 32.57 -3.56
C SER A 19 41.20 31.67 -2.57
N ALA A 20 40.98 30.36 -2.62
CA ALA A 20 41.73 29.38 -1.84
C ALA A 20 43.22 29.37 -2.23
N ALA A 21 43.56 29.45 -3.53
CA ALA A 21 44.94 29.53 -3.98
C ALA A 21 45.63 30.84 -3.58
N ARG A 22 44.91 31.97 -3.59
CA ARG A 22 45.43 33.25 -3.08
C ARG A 22 45.61 33.26 -1.57
N ALA A 23 44.66 32.70 -0.83
CA ALA A 23 44.77 32.54 0.62
C ALA A 23 45.94 31.63 1.00
N LEU A 24 46.12 30.50 0.28
CA LEU A 24 47.27 29.61 0.45
C LEU A 24 48.58 30.32 0.10
N ALA A 25 48.63 31.10 -0.98
CA ALA A 25 49.82 31.87 -1.35
C ALA A 25 50.17 32.97 -0.34
N GLN A 26 49.17 33.64 0.26
CA GLN A 26 49.38 34.59 1.36
C GLN A 26 49.89 33.89 2.61
N ILE A 27 49.28 32.77 2.99
CA ILE A 27 49.71 31.97 4.15
C ILE A 27 51.16 31.48 3.96
N LEU A 28 51.49 30.96 2.77
CA LEU A 28 52.84 30.51 2.42
C LEU A 28 53.86 31.67 2.36
N GLY A 29 53.43 32.85 1.93
CA GLY A 29 54.25 34.08 1.96
C GLY A 29 54.55 34.53 3.39
N ASP A 30 53.53 34.61 4.25
CA ASP A 30 53.67 34.96 5.68
C ASP A 30 54.48 33.93 6.47
N LEU A 31 54.43 32.66 6.06
CA LEU A 31 55.26 31.59 6.60
C LEU A 31 56.74 31.76 6.20
N ALA A 32 57.03 32.19 4.98
CA ALA A 32 58.40 32.35 4.48
C ALA A 32 59.21 33.43 5.22
N GLU A 33 58.53 34.42 5.80
CA GLU A 33 59.15 35.54 6.55
C GLU A 33 59.39 35.23 8.04
N ASP A 34 58.74 34.20 8.60
CA ASP A 34 58.83 33.83 10.01
C ASP A 34 59.39 32.39 10.21
N PRO A 35 60.69 32.25 10.52
CA PRO A 35 61.35 30.96 10.69
C PRO A 35 60.73 30.06 11.78
N GLU A 36 60.09 30.64 12.80
CA GLU A 36 59.45 29.87 13.87
C GLU A 36 58.15 29.21 13.40
N ARG A 37 57.36 29.91 12.56
CA ARG A 37 56.13 29.36 11.98
C ARG A 37 56.40 28.26 10.96
N LEU A 38 57.46 28.38 10.15
CA LEU A 38 57.90 27.31 9.26
C LEU A 38 58.29 26.04 10.02
N ARG A 39 59.03 26.19 11.14
CA ARG A 39 59.41 25.06 12.00
C ARG A 39 58.21 24.42 12.68
N GLU A 40 57.19 25.19 13.02
CA GLU A 40 55.95 24.67 13.60
C GLU A 40 55.13 23.89 12.57
N LEU A 41 55.00 24.42 11.34
CA LEU A 41 54.32 23.71 10.25
C LEU A 41 55.04 22.40 9.89
N ASP A 42 56.37 22.41 9.78
CA ASP A 42 57.16 21.21 9.49
C ASP A 42 57.00 20.14 10.60
N ARG A 43 56.98 20.57 11.88
CA ARG A 43 56.69 19.69 13.01
C ARG A 43 55.27 19.10 12.96
N GLN A 44 54.27 19.91 12.58
CA GLN A 44 52.89 19.46 12.44
C GLN A 44 52.73 18.47 11.27
N MET A 45 53.29 18.78 10.10
CA MET A 45 53.27 17.89 8.94
C MET A 45 53.98 16.56 9.22
N ALA A 46 55.11 16.59 9.93
CA ALA A 46 55.81 15.39 10.35
C ALA A 46 54.98 14.55 11.35
N ALA A 47 54.29 15.20 12.29
CA ALA A 47 53.41 14.54 13.25
C ALA A 47 52.19 13.91 12.56
N ASP A 48 51.57 14.61 11.62
CA ASP A 48 50.43 14.13 10.82
C ASP A 48 50.84 12.96 9.93
N ALA A 49 51.97 13.07 9.23
CA ALA A 49 52.51 11.97 8.44
C ALA A 49 52.83 10.74 9.30
N ALA A 50 53.39 10.93 10.50
CA ALA A 50 53.65 9.84 11.44
C ALA A 50 52.35 9.18 11.95
N SER A 51 51.31 9.97 12.22
CA SER A 51 49.97 9.52 12.59
C SER A 51 49.33 8.66 11.48
N GLU A 52 49.40 9.13 10.24
CA GLU A 52 48.88 8.43 9.06
C GLU A 52 49.66 7.13 8.80
N ILE A 53 50.99 7.15 8.89
CA ILE A 53 51.82 5.94 8.80
C ILE A 53 51.46 4.95 9.91
N ALA A 54 51.19 5.42 11.13
CA ALA A 54 50.75 4.57 12.24
C ALA A 54 49.33 4.01 12.03
N ALA A 55 48.43 4.75 11.38
CA ALA A 55 47.12 4.24 10.98
C ALA A 55 47.25 3.16 9.89
N LEU A 56 48.06 3.40 8.86
CA LEU A 56 48.35 2.43 7.80
C LEU A 56 48.99 1.17 8.36
N ARG A 57 49.96 1.29 9.27
CA ARG A 57 50.57 0.13 9.95
C ARG A 57 49.54 -0.68 10.74
N ARG A 58 48.56 -0.05 11.38
CA ARG A 58 47.46 -0.76 12.07
C ARG A 58 46.57 -1.54 11.10
N ILE A 59 46.30 -0.99 9.92
CA ILE A 59 45.53 -1.68 8.88
C ILE A 59 46.33 -2.87 8.32
N VAL A 60 47.63 -2.70 8.07
CA VAL A 60 48.50 -3.76 7.56
C VAL A 60 48.75 -4.87 8.59
N ALA A 61 48.75 -4.53 9.89
CA ALA A 61 48.92 -5.49 10.98
C ALA A 61 47.61 -6.19 11.39
N ALA A 62 46.51 -5.96 10.69
CA ALA A 62 45.23 -6.57 11.01
C ALA A 62 45.31 -8.11 10.92
N GLN A 63 44.97 -8.77 12.02
CA GLN A 63 44.85 -10.23 12.07
C GLN A 63 43.45 -10.66 11.59
N PRO A 64 43.28 -11.89 11.09
CA PRO A 64 41.96 -12.46 10.87
C PRO A 64 41.15 -12.40 12.18
N PHE A 65 39.96 -11.78 12.14
CA PHE A 65 39.05 -11.74 13.29
C PHE A 65 37.94 -12.78 13.12
N GLY A 66 37.52 -13.40 14.22
CA GLY A 66 36.48 -14.41 14.27
C GLY A 66 35.18 -13.91 14.92
N LEU A 67 34.21 -14.81 15.04
CA LEU A 67 32.94 -14.55 15.74
C LEU A 67 33.10 -14.26 17.23
N ASP A 68 34.18 -14.76 17.85
CA ASP A 68 34.48 -14.55 19.27
C ASP A 68 35.06 -13.15 19.55
N ASP A 69 35.62 -12.48 18.54
CA ASP A 69 36.16 -11.12 18.64
C ASP A 69 35.06 -10.04 18.51
N LEU A 70 33.84 -10.44 18.16
CA LEU A 70 32.72 -9.52 18.02
C LEU A 70 32.22 -9.05 19.40
N PRO A 71 31.80 -7.77 19.53
CA PRO A 71 31.05 -7.29 20.67
C PRO A 71 29.86 -8.19 20.98
N ARG A 72 29.58 -8.41 22.28
CA ARG A 72 28.51 -9.32 22.74
C ARG A 72 27.14 -9.00 22.11
N ASP A 73 26.85 -7.73 21.88
CA ASP A 73 25.60 -7.27 21.27
C ASP A 73 25.44 -7.66 19.81
N LEU A 74 26.54 -7.78 19.06
CA LEU A 74 26.52 -8.26 17.67
C LEU A 74 26.46 -9.77 17.62
N ARG A 75 27.24 -10.43 18.48
CA ARG A 75 27.24 -11.89 18.59
C ARG A 75 25.86 -12.43 18.94
N SER A 76 25.16 -11.83 19.92
CA SER A 76 23.82 -12.26 20.34
C SER A 76 22.74 -12.08 19.27
N ARG A 77 22.94 -11.17 18.30
CA ARG A 77 22.05 -10.99 17.14
C ARG A 77 22.28 -12.03 16.04
N MET A 78 23.46 -12.65 16.00
CA MET A 78 23.86 -13.59 14.96
C MET A 78 23.88 -15.04 15.44
N VAL A 79 24.12 -15.28 16.73
CA VAL A 79 24.25 -16.61 17.33
C VAL A 79 23.41 -16.66 18.59
N THR A 80 22.48 -17.60 18.62
CA THR A 80 21.63 -17.88 19.78
C THR A 80 22.44 -18.57 20.90
N SER A 81 21.91 -18.55 22.13
CA SER A 81 22.49 -19.29 23.27
C SER A 81 22.66 -20.78 23.00
N ASP A 82 21.80 -21.35 22.14
CA ASP A 82 21.79 -22.77 21.80
C ASP A 82 22.76 -23.11 20.65
N GLY A 83 23.57 -22.15 20.19
CA GLY A 83 24.54 -22.33 19.11
C GLY A 83 23.96 -22.29 17.69
N ARG A 84 22.67 -21.92 17.50
CA ARG A 84 22.11 -21.70 16.16
C ARG A 84 22.54 -20.35 15.59
N HIS A 85 22.89 -20.34 14.30
CA HIS A 85 23.35 -19.16 13.58
C HIS A 85 22.24 -18.56 12.71
N LEU A 86 22.18 -17.22 12.68
CA LEU A 86 21.37 -16.47 11.73
C LEU A 86 22.10 -16.40 10.39
N VAL A 87 21.45 -16.86 9.33
CA VAL A 87 21.91 -16.72 7.95
C VAL A 87 20.97 -15.77 7.22
N THR A 88 21.50 -14.65 6.75
CA THR A 88 20.75 -13.68 5.95
C THR A 88 21.01 -13.92 4.47
N VAL A 89 19.97 -14.27 3.73
CA VAL A 89 20.03 -14.42 2.27
C VAL A 89 19.47 -13.15 1.64
N LEU A 90 20.26 -12.54 0.75
CA LEU A 90 19.85 -11.36 -0.01
C LEU A 90 19.61 -11.76 -1.47
N PRO A 91 18.55 -11.25 -2.12
CA PRO A 91 18.31 -11.53 -3.52
C PRO A 91 19.41 -10.90 -4.38
N ALA A 92 19.89 -11.64 -5.39
CA ALA A 92 20.89 -11.14 -6.33
C ALA A 92 20.31 -10.10 -7.30
N ALA A 93 18.99 -10.12 -7.53
CA ALA A 93 18.28 -9.21 -8.41
C ALA A 93 17.16 -8.45 -7.65
N PRO A 94 16.69 -7.30 -8.17
CA PRO A 94 15.59 -6.58 -7.55
C PRO A 94 14.28 -7.39 -7.52
N ILE A 95 13.74 -7.63 -6.33
CA ILE A 95 12.45 -8.31 -6.09
C ILE A 95 11.28 -7.32 -6.07
N THR A 96 11.20 -6.44 -7.07
CA THR A 96 10.17 -5.37 -7.12
C THR A 96 8.83 -5.84 -7.69
N THR A 97 8.78 -7.04 -8.27
CA THR A 97 7.58 -7.60 -8.87
C THR A 97 7.10 -8.83 -8.10
N ARG A 98 5.81 -9.13 -8.23
CA ARG A 98 5.19 -10.30 -7.60
C ARG A 98 5.95 -11.59 -7.98
N ALA A 99 6.19 -11.80 -9.28
CA ALA A 99 6.86 -12.99 -9.79
C ALA A 99 8.31 -13.12 -9.32
N ALA A 100 9.08 -12.03 -9.31
CA ALA A 100 10.48 -12.07 -8.86
C ALA A 100 10.61 -12.38 -7.36
N THR A 101 9.68 -11.88 -6.54
CA THR A 101 9.63 -12.18 -5.12
C THR A 101 9.27 -13.65 -4.87
N GLU A 102 8.29 -14.18 -5.61
CA GLU A 102 7.88 -15.59 -5.54
C GLU A 102 9.03 -16.52 -5.92
N GLU A 103 9.70 -16.25 -7.05
CA GLU A 103 10.85 -17.03 -7.51
C GLU A 103 11.99 -17.05 -6.49
N PHE A 104 12.31 -15.90 -5.88
CA PHE A 104 13.31 -15.83 -4.82
C PHE A 104 12.92 -16.63 -3.58
N ILE A 105 11.66 -16.50 -3.12
CA ILE A 105 11.16 -17.22 -1.96
C ILE A 105 11.20 -18.73 -2.22
N ASP A 106 10.74 -19.19 -3.38
CA ASP A 106 10.71 -20.60 -3.75
C ASP A 106 12.12 -21.20 -3.84
N ALA A 107 13.07 -20.46 -4.42
CA ALA A 107 14.47 -20.87 -4.49
C ALA A 107 15.11 -21.05 -3.10
N VAL A 108 14.82 -20.14 -2.17
CA VAL A 108 15.31 -20.24 -0.79
C VAL A 108 14.58 -21.37 -0.03
N ALA A 109 13.27 -21.52 -0.24
CA ALA A 109 12.44 -22.54 0.39
C ALA A 109 12.88 -23.96 0.05
N ALA A 110 13.34 -24.18 -1.18
CA ALA A 110 13.86 -25.46 -1.64
C ALA A 110 15.09 -25.93 -0.83
N VAL A 111 15.88 -25.00 -0.28
CA VAL A 111 17.08 -25.30 0.52
C VAL A 111 16.79 -25.23 2.01
N ALA A 112 16.01 -24.24 2.46
CA ALA A 112 15.72 -23.97 3.85
C ALA A 112 14.21 -23.74 4.04
N PRO A 113 13.44 -24.80 4.40
CA PRO A 113 11.97 -24.69 4.49
C PRO A 113 11.49 -23.76 5.61
N ASN A 114 12.30 -23.59 6.67
CA ASN A 114 12.00 -22.68 7.78
C ASN A 114 12.53 -21.26 7.51
N LEU A 115 12.23 -20.73 6.33
CA LEU A 115 12.63 -19.38 5.94
C LEU A 115 11.74 -18.32 6.62
N ALA A 116 12.37 -17.24 7.06
CA ALA A 116 11.71 -16.11 7.69
C ALA A 116 12.37 -14.81 7.21
N GLY A 117 11.67 -13.70 7.43
CA GLY A 117 12.18 -12.38 7.06
C GLY A 117 11.12 -11.56 6.35
N ARG A 118 11.47 -10.30 6.08
CA ARG A 118 10.50 -9.32 5.62
C ARG A 118 9.82 -9.71 4.31
N ALA A 119 10.59 -10.13 3.30
CA ALA A 119 10.05 -10.51 1.99
C ALA A 119 9.03 -11.67 2.09
N VAL A 120 9.34 -12.66 2.93
CA VAL A 120 8.53 -13.87 3.14
C VAL A 120 7.21 -13.50 3.81
N VAL A 121 7.28 -12.70 4.88
CA VAL A 121 6.11 -12.27 5.64
C VAL A 121 5.23 -11.35 4.80
N GLU A 122 5.81 -10.33 4.15
CA GLU A 122 5.07 -9.40 3.30
C GLU A 122 4.38 -10.13 2.13
N TRP A 123 5.05 -11.13 1.54
CA TRP A 123 4.47 -12.00 0.51
C TRP A 123 3.30 -12.84 1.05
N GLY A 124 3.55 -13.60 2.13
CA GLY A 124 2.57 -14.52 2.70
C GLY A 124 1.31 -13.83 3.20
N VAL A 125 1.42 -12.60 3.73
CA VAL A 125 0.28 -11.79 4.16
C VAL A 125 -0.68 -11.51 3.00
N GLY A 126 -0.17 -11.24 1.80
CA GLY A 126 -1.03 -10.93 0.65
C GLY A 126 -1.98 -12.07 0.29
N GLU A 127 -1.49 -13.30 0.27
CA GLU A 127 -2.30 -14.49 -0.02
C GLU A 127 -3.34 -14.74 1.09
N VAL A 128 -2.92 -14.63 2.36
CA VAL A 128 -3.83 -14.78 3.50
C VAL A 128 -4.96 -13.75 3.45
N VAL A 129 -4.65 -12.50 3.07
CA VAL A 129 -5.63 -11.42 2.93
C VAL A 129 -6.64 -11.77 1.82
N VAL A 130 -6.20 -12.19 0.64
CA VAL A 130 -7.08 -12.56 -0.47
C VAL A 130 -8.01 -13.72 -0.06
N GLN A 131 -7.45 -14.78 0.53
CA GLN A 131 -8.24 -15.92 0.99
C GLN A 131 -9.26 -15.54 2.06
N SER A 132 -8.85 -14.71 3.03
CA SER A 132 -9.73 -14.24 4.10
C SER A 132 -10.90 -13.42 3.56
N PHE A 133 -10.66 -12.56 2.56
CA PHE A 133 -11.72 -11.77 1.95
C PHE A 133 -12.65 -12.60 1.04
N LEU A 134 -12.12 -13.59 0.33
CA LEU A 134 -12.95 -14.56 -0.40
C LEU A 134 -13.85 -15.34 0.56
N GLN A 135 -13.30 -15.82 1.67
CA GLN A 135 -14.08 -16.46 2.73
C GLN A 135 -15.15 -15.51 3.30
N ALA A 136 -14.81 -14.25 3.56
CA ALA A 136 -15.76 -13.25 4.05
C ALA A 136 -16.91 -13.01 3.06
N VAL A 137 -16.63 -12.89 1.75
CA VAL A 137 -17.65 -12.73 0.71
C VAL A 137 -18.56 -13.96 0.65
N LEU A 138 -17.99 -15.17 0.65
CA LEU A 138 -18.76 -16.41 0.60
C LEU A 138 -19.65 -16.58 1.83
N LEU A 139 -19.12 -16.32 3.03
CA LEU A 139 -19.88 -16.38 4.28
C LEU A 139 -20.97 -15.32 4.33
N ALA A 140 -20.69 -14.09 3.91
CA ALA A 140 -21.68 -13.01 3.84
C ALA A 140 -22.79 -13.37 2.84
N LEU A 141 -22.44 -13.80 1.63
CA LEU A 141 -23.42 -14.17 0.61
C LEU A 141 -24.27 -15.36 1.06
N ALA A 142 -23.66 -16.39 1.66
CA ALA A 142 -24.40 -17.53 2.20
C ALA A 142 -25.34 -17.12 3.34
N GLY A 143 -24.86 -16.31 4.30
CA GLY A 143 -25.64 -15.83 5.42
C GLY A 143 -26.82 -14.94 4.99
N ILE A 144 -26.56 -13.98 4.10
CA ILE A 144 -27.58 -13.10 3.54
C ILE A 144 -28.62 -13.92 2.76
N THR A 145 -28.17 -14.83 1.88
CA THR A 145 -29.07 -15.67 1.09
C THR A 145 -29.95 -16.53 1.99
N ALA A 146 -29.38 -17.17 3.01
CA ALA A 146 -30.12 -17.97 3.97
C ALA A 146 -31.18 -17.14 4.70
N LEU A 147 -30.81 -15.95 5.19
CA LEU A 147 -31.72 -15.03 5.87
C LEU A 147 -32.88 -14.61 4.95
N LEU A 148 -32.59 -14.23 3.71
CA LEU A 148 -33.59 -13.81 2.74
C LEU A 148 -34.53 -14.95 2.35
N VAL A 149 -34.01 -16.17 2.15
CA VAL A 149 -34.83 -17.35 1.84
C VAL A 149 -35.77 -17.68 3.00
N ILE A 150 -35.29 -17.59 4.25
CA ILE A 150 -36.12 -17.78 5.45
C ILE A 150 -37.20 -16.69 5.53
N TYR A 151 -36.83 -15.43 5.31
CA TYR A 151 -37.74 -14.28 5.41
C TYR A 151 -38.84 -14.33 4.34
N TYR A 152 -38.46 -14.52 3.07
CA TYR A 152 -39.41 -14.54 1.94
C TYR A 152 -40.07 -15.90 1.70
N ARG A 153 -39.64 -16.96 2.40
CA ARG A 153 -40.12 -18.35 2.24
C ARG A 153 -40.10 -18.82 0.77
N GLY A 154 -39.10 -18.40 0.01
CA GLY A 154 -38.95 -18.72 -1.41
C GLY A 154 -37.62 -18.22 -1.95
N VAL A 155 -37.23 -18.68 -3.15
CA VAL A 155 -35.89 -18.40 -3.73
C VAL A 155 -35.88 -17.25 -4.74
N VAL A 156 -37.02 -16.94 -5.35
CA VAL A 156 -37.12 -15.93 -6.42
C VAL A 156 -36.81 -14.52 -5.90
N LEU A 157 -37.45 -14.12 -4.79
CA LEU A 157 -37.24 -12.80 -4.19
C LEU A 157 -35.80 -12.61 -3.66
N PRO A 158 -35.20 -13.57 -2.93
CA PRO A 158 -33.78 -13.48 -2.57
C PRO A 158 -32.86 -13.28 -3.77
N ILE A 159 -33.05 -14.03 -4.85
CA ILE A 159 -32.24 -13.88 -6.07
C ILE A 159 -32.40 -12.47 -6.64
N LEU A 160 -33.63 -11.95 -6.69
CA LEU A 160 -33.89 -10.59 -7.17
C LEU A 160 -33.23 -9.52 -6.28
N VAL A 161 -33.22 -9.68 -4.96
CA VAL A 161 -32.51 -8.77 -4.03
C VAL A 161 -31.00 -8.85 -4.23
N LEU A 162 -30.45 -10.05 -4.44
CA LEU A 162 -29.01 -10.27 -4.58
C LEU A 162 -28.47 -9.85 -5.95
N LEU A 163 -29.28 -9.86 -7.00
CA LEU A 163 -28.84 -9.57 -8.36
C LEU A 163 -28.26 -8.15 -8.52
N PRO A 164 -28.89 -7.06 -8.02
CA PRO A 164 -28.29 -5.74 -7.98
C PRO A 164 -26.92 -5.69 -7.30
N LEU A 165 -26.72 -6.49 -6.24
CA LEU A 165 -25.43 -6.56 -5.53
C LEU A 165 -24.34 -7.10 -6.46
N VAL A 166 -24.59 -8.24 -7.09
CA VAL A 166 -23.65 -8.90 -8.00
C VAL A 166 -23.35 -7.99 -9.21
N LEU A 167 -24.37 -7.37 -9.79
CA LEU A 167 -24.19 -6.41 -10.88
C LEU A 167 -23.36 -5.22 -10.45
N THR A 168 -23.61 -4.68 -9.26
CA THR A 168 -22.82 -3.56 -8.74
C THR A 168 -21.36 -3.94 -8.56
N THR A 169 -21.06 -5.08 -7.94
CA THR A 169 -19.69 -5.56 -7.79
C THR A 169 -19.01 -5.74 -9.15
N LEU A 170 -19.71 -6.31 -10.14
CA LEU A 170 -19.20 -6.46 -11.50
C LEU A 170 -18.89 -5.10 -12.16
N PHE A 171 -19.81 -4.14 -12.08
CA PHE A 171 -19.62 -2.81 -12.63
C PHE A 171 -18.54 -2.02 -11.90
N THR A 172 -18.42 -2.18 -10.58
CA THR A 172 -17.32 -1.61 -9.80
C THR A 172 -15.98 -2.13 -10.32
N PHE A 173 -15.82 -3.45 -10.51
CA PHE A 173 -14.57 -4.01 -11.07
C PHE A 173 -14.32 -3.56 -12.51
N ALA A 174 -15.37 -3.53 -13.35
CA ALA A 174 -15.25 -3.03 -14.72
C ALA A 174 -14.77 -1.57 -14.73
N LEU A 175 -15.33 -0.73 -13.86
CA LEU A 175 -14.94 0.67 -13.74
C LEU A 175 -13.51 0.81 -13.22
N MET A 176 -13.08 -0.03 -12.27
CA MET A 176 -11.70 -0.05 -11.81
C MET A 176 -10.71 -0.33 -12.95
N VAL A 177 -11.01 -1.32 -13.81
CA VAL A 177 -10.18 -1.64 -14.97
C VAL A 177 -10.11 -0.47 -15.95
N VAL A 178 -11.26 0.14 -16.27
CA VAL A 178 -11.32 1.26 -17.22
C VAL A 178 -10.65 2.53 -16.68
N SER A 179 -10.75 2.79 -15.37
CA SER A 179 -10.15 3.96 -14.73
C SER A 179 -8.68 3.76 -14.32
N GLY A 180 -8.11 2.57 -14.54
CA GLY A 180 -6.75 2.22 -14.10
C GLY A 180 -6.59 2.12 -12.57
N MET A 181 -7.68 1.90 -11.83
CA MET A 181 -7.62 1.66 -10.38
C MET A 181 -7.28 0.19 -10.12
N SER A 182 -6.28 -0.07 -9.28
CA SER A 182 -5.93 -1.42 -8.85
C SER A 182 -6.53 -1.75 -7.48
N LEU A 183 -6.85 -3.03 -7.29
CA LEU A 183 -7.06 -3.54 -5.94
C LEU A 183 -5.72 -3.55 -5.18
N ASN A 184 -5.79 -3.23 -3.90
CA ASN A 184 -4.68 -3.24 -2.96
C ASN A 184 -5.15 -3.88 -1.64
N MET A 185 -4.22 -4.10 -0.72
CA MET A 185 -4.49 -4.77 0.56
C MET A 185 -5.52 -4.04 1.43
N ALA A 186 -5.72 -2.74 1.23
CA ALA A 186 -6.73 -1.96 1.94
C ALA A 186 -8.08 -2.02 1.23
N ASN A 187 -8.18 -1.63 -0.05
CA ASN A 187 -9.48 -1.50 -0.72
C ASN A 187 -10.14 -2.83 -1.12
N ILE A 188 -9.46 -3.97 -1.02
CA ILE A 188 -10.07 -5.30 -1.23
C ILE A 188 -11.25 -5.56 -0.27
N LEU A 189 -11.24 -4.95 0.92
CA LEU A 189 -12.34 -5.08 1.90
C LEU A 189 -13.66 -4.53 1.39
N VAL A 190 -13.65 -3.66 0.39
CA VAL A 190 -14.86 -3.05 -0.16
C VAL A 190 -15.81 -4.10 -0.75
N VAL A 191 -15.27 -5.19 -1.30
CA VAL A 191 -16.06 -6.23 -1.95
C VAL A 191 -17.09 -6.84 -0.99
N PRO A 192 -16.72 -7.43 0.17
CA PRO A 192 -17.71 -7.93 1.13
C PRO A 192 -18.57 -6.83 1.76
N LEU A 193 -18.05 -5.61 1.93
CA LEU A 193 -18.85 -4.50 2.46
C LEU A 193 -20.00 -4.12 1.53
N ILE A 194 -19.83 -4.19 0.21
CA ILE A 194 -20.91 -3.92 -0.76
C ILE A 194 -22.10 -4.85 -0.51
N PHE A 195 -21.86 -6.13 -0.22
CA PHE A 195 -22.94 -7.09 0.06
C PHE A 195 -23.66 -6.76 1.37
N GLY A 196 -22.92 -6.39 2.42
CA GLY A 196 -23.49 -6.03 3.71
C GLY A 196 -24.28 -4.72 3.68
N LEU A 197 -23.76 -3.71 2.97
CA LEU A 197 -24.34 -2.36 2.91
C LEU A 197 -25.43 -2.20 1.83
N GLY A 198 -25.43 -3.01 0.78
CA GLY A 198 -26.34 -2.81 -0.35
C GLY A 198 -27.62 -3.65 -0.29
N VAL A 199 -27.65 -4.71 0.52
CA VAL A 199 -28.77 -5.67 0.54
C VAL A 199 -30.06 -5.03 1.05
N ASP A 200 -29.95 -4.11 2.00
CA ASP A 200 -31.09 -3.43 2.64
C ASP A 200 -31.96 -2.65 1.65
N SER A 201 -31.33 -1.94 0.71
CA SER A 201 -31.96 -1.14 -0.32
C SER A 201 -32.77 -2.03 -1.26
N GLY A 202 -32.23 -3.21 -1.60
CA GLY A 202 -32.94 -4.22 -2.37
C GLY A 202 -34.16 -4.77 -1.62
N ILE A 203 -34.02 -5.08 -0.33
CA ILE A 203 -35.13 -5.54 0.52
C ILE A 203 -36.25 -4.51 0.59
N HIS A 204 -35.93 -3.24 0.86
CA HIS A 204 -36.92 -2.16 0.94
C HIS A 204 -37.67 -1.97 -0.37
N VAL A 205 -36.97 -2.01 -1.51
CA VAL A 205 -37.58 -1.88 -2.84
C VAL A 205 -38.48 -3.08 -3.15
N VAL A 206 -38.03 -4.31 -2.88
CA VAL A 206 -38.83 -5.53 -3.07
C VAL A 206 -40.08 -5.52 -2.20
N ASP A 207 -39.96 -5.19 -0.91
CA ASP A 207 -41.09 -5.19 0.00
C ASP A 207 -42.13 -4.14 -0.38
N ARG A 208 -41.68 -2.94 -0.79
CA ARG A 208 -42.58 -1.91 -1.31
C ARG A 208 -43.27 -2.34 -2.60
N PHE A 209 -42.54 -2.98 -3.52
CA PHE A 209 -43.13 -3.48 -4.77
C PHE A 209 -44.25 -4.49 -4.49
N ARG A 210 -44.08 -5.39 -3.51
CA ARG A 210 -45.13 -6.35 -3.13
C ARG A 210 -46.39 -5.70 -2.56
N HIS A 211 -46.24 -4.58 -1.87
CA HIS A 211 -47.40 -3.84 -1.35
C HIS A 211 -48.12 -3.02 -2.42
N GLU A 212 -47.38 -2.36 -3.32
CA GLU A 212 -47.98 -1.47 -4.34
C GLU A 212 -48.31 -2.18 -5.67
N GLY A 213 -47.71 -3.33 -5.94
CA GLY A 213 -47.93 -4.15 -7.14
C GLY A 213 -47.40 -3.58 -8.46
N SER A 214 -46.63 -2.49 -8.43
CA SER A 214 -46.07 -1.85 -9.64
C SER A 214 -44.79 -1.07 -9.34
N ALA A 215 -43.92 -0.87 -10.35
CA ALA A 215 -42.73 -0.04 -10.17
C ALA A 215 -43.10 1.44 -9.94
N ASP A 216 -44.15 1.93 -10.61
CA ASP A 216 -44.66 3.30 -10.41
C ASP A 216 -45.07 3.54 -8.95
N GLY A 217 -45.70 2.54 -8.32
CA GLY A 217 -46.05 2.58 -6.90
C GLY A 217 -44.84 2.79 -5.98
N ILE A 218 -43.69 2.21 -6.29
CA ILE A 218 -42.45 2.41 -5.51
C ILE A 218 -42.03 3.89 -5.54
N PHE A 219 -42.03 4.51 -6.72
CA PHE A 219 -41.59 5.90 -6.90
C PHE A 219 -42.59 6.93 -6.36
N ARG A 220 -43.88 6.57 -6.30
CA ARG A 220 -44.93 7.38 -5.68
C ARG A 220 -44.92 7.26 -4.16
N SER A 221 -44.39 6.16 -3.62
CA SER A 221 -44.19 5.97 -2.19
C SER A 221 -43.00 6.77 -1.62
N SER A 222 -42.89 6.82 -0.30
CA SER A 222 -41.71 7.38 0.38
C SER A 222 -40.47 6.48 0.31
N THR A 223 -40.61 5.19 -0.05
CA THR A 223 -39.50 4.22 -0.04
C THR A 223 -38.39 4.61 -1.00
N ALA A 224 -38.70 4.99 -2.24
CA ALA A 224 -37.67 5.40 -3.20
C ALA A 224 -36.86 6.60 -2.67
N ARG A 225 -37.53 7.59 -2.05
CA ARG A 225 -36.86 8.76 -1.46
C ARG A 225 -36.03 8.37 -0.24
N ALA A 226 -36.55 7.49 0.62
CA ALA A 226 -35.82 7.00 1.79
C ALA A 226 -34.53 6.26 1.40
N VAL A 227 -34.60 5.38 0.39
CA VAL A 227 -33.43 4.67 -0.15
C VAL A 227 -32.41 5.64 -0.74
N ILE A 228 -32.85 6.66 -1.50
CA ILE A 228 -31.95 7.69 -2.04
C ILE A 228 -31.25 8.45 -0.92
N ILE A 229 -32.00 8.92 0.09
CA ILE A 229 -31.42 9.69 1.20
C ILE A 229 -30.45 8.83 2.00
N SER A 230 -30.81 7.58 2.30
CA SER A 230 -29.92 6.63 2.99
C SER A 230 -28.62 6.41 2.19
N ALA A 231 -28.72 6.11 0.90
CA ALA A 231 -27.54 5.95 0.05
C ALA A 231 -26.69 7.23 -0.02
N LEU A 232 -27.30 8.41 -0.10
CA LEU A 232 -26.59 9.69 -0.09
C LEU A 232 -25.86 9.95 1.24
N THR A 233 -26.45 9.58 2.37
CA THR A 233 -25.75 9.68 3.67
C THR A 233 -24.51 8.80 3.71
N THR A 234 -24.63 7.56 3.23
CA THR A 234 -23.51 6.60 3.16
C THR A 234 -22.44 7.06 2.17
N ILE A 235 -22.84 7.59 1.01
CA ILE A 235 -21.94 8.25 0.06
C ILE A 235 -21.20 9.42 0.73
N GLY A 236 -21.91 10.27 1.49
CA GLY A 236 -21.30 11.36 2.24
C GLY A 236 -20.23 10.87 3.22
N THR A 237 -20.49 9.78 3.95
CA THR A 237 -19.52 9.14 4.85
C THR A 237 -18.26 8.70 4.11
N PHE A 238 -18.39 8.01 2.98
CA PHE A 238 -17.22 7.50 2.24
C PHE A 238 -16.52 8.58 1.40
N CYS A 239 -17.23 9.62 0.96
CA CYS A 239 -16.63 10.83 0.41
C CYS A 239 -15.73 11.53 1.43
N SER A 240 -16.13 11.59 2.70
CA SER A 240 -15.27 12.12 3.77
C SER A 240 -14.02 11.24 3.95
N LEU A 241 -14.18 9.92 3.95
CA LEU A 241 -13.05 8.98 4.05
C LEU A 241 -12.07 9.09 2.87
N MET A 242 -12.57 9.39 1.68
CA MET A 242 -11.78 9.63 0.46
C MET A 242 -10.78 10.79 0.64
N LEU A 243 -11.07 11.77 1.48
CA LEU A 243 -10.20 12.92 1.77
C LEU A 243 -9.09 12.60 2.79
N SER A 244 -8.99 11.34 3.24
CA SER A 244 -7.96 10.94 4.21
C SER A 244 -6.54 11.07 3.63
N PRO A 245 -5.56 11.57 4.41
CA PRO A 245 -4.15 11.59 4.00
C PRO A 245 -3.56 10.17 3.88
N HIS A 246 -4.18 9.17 4.48
CA HIS A 246 -3.74 7.78 4.40
C HIS A 246 -4.23 7.14 3.08
N LYS A 247 -3.30 6.87 2.15
CA LYS A 247 -3.60 6.35 0.80
C LYS A 247 -4.52 5.12 0.79
N GLY A 248 -4.33 4.20 1.74
CA GLY A 248 -5.19 3.01 1.86
C GLY A 248 -6.64 3.38 2.18
N ALA A 249 -6.84 4.31 3.12
CA ALA A 249 -8.16 4.77 3.55
C ALA A 249 -8.84 5.60 2.46
N ALA A 250 -8.10 6.50 1.81
CA ALA A 250 -8.59 7.26 0.67
C ALA A 250 -9.09 6.33 -0.46
N SER A 251 -8.35 5.26 -0.77
CA SER A 251 -8.76 4.31 -1.81
C SER A 251 -10.01 3.48 -1.44
N ILE A 252 -10.20 3.16 -0.15
CA ILE A 252 -11.43 2.55 0.36
C ILE A 252 -12.61 3.51 0.18
N GLY A 253 -12.44 4.78 0.60
CA GLY A 253 -13.47 5.81 0.47
C GLY A 253 -13.90 6.02 -0.98
N LEU A 254 -12.93 6.18 -1.90
CA LEU A 254 -13.21 6.32 -3.32
C LEU A 254 -14.02 5.13 -3.87
N LEU A 255 -13.56 3.90 -3.60
CA LEU A 255 -14.18 2.70 -4.16
C LEU A 255 -15.59 2.46 -3.60
N LEU A 256 -15.82 2.73 -2.31
CA LEU A 256 -17.15 2.63 -1.70
C LEU A 256 -18.11 3.70 -2.20
N THR A 257 -17.66 4.94 -2.32
CA THR A 257 -18.46 6.04 -2.89
C THR A 257 -18.97 5.67 -4.28
N VAL A 258 -18.08 5.21 -5.15
CA VAL A 258 -18.42 4.78 -6.51
C VAL A 258 -19.37 3.58 -6.49
N SER A 259 -19.06 2.57 -5.67
CA SER A 259 -19.86 1.34 -5.60
C SER A 259 -21.28 1.59 -5.09
N ILE A 260 -21.46 2.45 -4.08
CA ILE A 260 -22.78 2.75 -3.52
C ILE A 260 -23.59 3.63 -4.47
N ALA A 261 -22.95 4.56 -5.18
CA ALA A 261 -23.61 5.31 -6.25
C ALA A 261 -24.13 4.38 -7.35
N LEU A 262 -23.30 3.42 -7.79
CA LEU A 262 -23.72 2.38 -8.75
C LEU A 262 -24.84 1.50 -8.17
N MET A 263 -24.72 1.07 -6.91
CA MET A 263 -25.73 0.27 -6.22
C MET A 263 -27.09 0.95 -6.23
N LEU A 264 -27.13 2.24 -5.88
CA LEU A 264 -28.35 3.03 -5.85
C LEU A 264 -29.01 3.06 -7.23
N LEU A 265 -28.24 3.31 -8.29
CA LEU A 265 -28.74 3.36 -9.66
C LEU A 265 -29.28 2.00 -10.12
N ILE A 266 -28.52 0.93 -9.89
CA ILE A 266 -28.91 -0.43 -10.28
C ILE A 266 -30.14 -0.87 -9.48
N THR A 267 -30.19 -0.60 -8.18
CA THR A 267 -31.30 -0.98 -7.30
C THR A 267 -32.58 -0.22 -7.62
N LEU A 268 -32.52 1.05 -8.01
CA LEU A 268 -33.73 1.80 -8.36
C LEU A 268 -34.15 1.65 -9.83
N LYS A 269 -33.27 1.22 -10.73
CA LYS A 269 -33.60 1.06 -12.15
C LYS A 269 -33.80 -0.39 -12.57
N VAL A 270 -32.85 -1.26 -12.23
CA VAL A 270 -32.83 -2.65 -12.70
C VAL A 270 -33.80 -3.50 -11.89
N LEU A 271 -33.80 -3.37 -10.55
CA LEU A 271 -34.62 -4.21 -9.69
C LEU A 271 -36.14 -4.05 -9.93
N PRO A 272 -36.72 -2.83 -9.99
CA PRO A 272 -38.15 -2.68 -10.28
C PRO A 272 -38.53 -3.23 -11.67
N ALA A 273 -37.67 -3.01 -12.68
CA ALA A 273 -37.89 -3.51 -14.03
C ALA A 273 -37.90 -5.06 -14.08
N LEU A 274 -37.08 -5.72 -13.25
CA LEU A 274 -37.08 -7.17 -13.13
C LEU A 274 -38.29 -7.68 -12.35
N LEU A 275 -38.68 -6.99 -11.28
CA LEU A 275 -39.85 -7.35 -10.48
C LEU A 275 -41.14 -7.34 -11.32
N GLU A 276 -41.32 -6.35 -12.19
CA GLU A 276 -42.46 -6.29 -13.12
C GLU A 276 -42.48 -7.46 -14.10
N ARG A 277 -41.31 -7.86 -14.62
CA ARG A 277 -41.21 -8.97 -15.59
C ARG A 277 -41.45 -10.33 -14.97
N VAL A 278 -41.04 -10.54 -13.73
CA VAL A 278 -41.18 -11.84 -13.05
C VAL A 278 -42.62 -12.05 -12.54
N SER A 279 -43.51 -11.07 -12.70
CA SER A 279 -44.94 -11.15 -12.31
C SER A 279 -45.13 -11.62 -10.86
N VAL A 280 -44.22 -11.20 -9.97
CA VAL A 280 -44.27 -11.56 -8.56
C VAL A 280 -45.41 -10.77 -7.92
N ARG A 281 -46.57 -11.43 -7.77
CA ARG A 281 -47.68 -10.97 -6.92
C ARG A 281 -47.46 -11.42 -5.49
#